data_AF-A0A850P6J6-F1
#
_entry.id   AF-A0A850P6J6-F1
#
_cell.length_a   1.000
_cell.length_b   1.000
_cell.length_c   1.000
_cell.angle_alpha   90.00
_cell.angle_beta   90.00
_cell.angle_gamma   90.00
#
_symmetry.space_group_name_H-M   'P 1'
#
loop_
_entity.id
_entity.type
_entity.pdbx_description
1 polymer ?
#
loop_
_entity_poly.entity_id
_entity_poly.type
_entity_poly.pdbx_seq_one_letter_code
_entity_poly.pdbx_strand_id
1 'polypeptide(L)'
;MHAGPCVTISCARDLGLVTAMAASLRVNCTVVSPPGAGCVMGVPWWVALVAACPLPALLDCGQAAGYAACALRAGVHGVITHAPVAQHHALVSLARVTGGHVMTHRPASLDLPPRDAGPVLERYLRAAPAR
;
A
#
# COMPACT_ATOMS: atom_id res chain seq x y z
N MET A 1 9.54 -5.47 6.72
CA MET A 1 8.33 -6.23 7.13
C MET A 1 7.33 -5.23 7.69
N HIS A 2 6.18 -5.02 7.03
CA HIS A 2 5.09 -4.22 7.60
C HIS A 2 4.41 -5.05 8.68
N ALA A 3 4.61 -4.68 9.92
CA ALA A 3 4.08 -5.39 11.07
C ALA A 3 2.87 -4.67 11.71
N GLY A 4 2.26 -3.75 10.97
CA GLY A 4 1.12 -2.93 11.39
C GLY A 4 -0.11 -3.14 10.51
N PRO A 5 -1.27 -2.60 10.92
CA PRO A 5 -2.53 -2.74 10.20
C PRO A 5 -2.43 -2.13 8.79
N CYS A 6 -3.06 -2.80 7.82
CA CYS A 6 -3.10 -2.36 6.44
C CYS A 6 -4.54 -1.99 6.05
N VAL A 7 -4.72 -0.93 5.28
CA VAL A 7 -6.05 -0.48 4.83
C VAL A 7 -6.02 -0.33 3.31
N THR A 8 -6.96 -0.97 2.63
CA THR A 8 -7.14 -0.80 1.19
C THR A 8 -7.80 0.56 0.92
N ILE A 9 -7.22 1.34 0.02
CA ILE A 9 -7.80 2.62 -0.43
C ILE A 9 -7.85 2.66 -1.96
N SER A 10 -8.90 3.26 -2.52
CA SER A 10 -9.01 3.45 -3.98
C SER A 10 -9.28 4.90 -4.39
N CYS A 11 -9.48 5.80 -3.42
CA CYS A 11 -9.77 7.20 -3.70
C CYS A 11 -9.23 8.14 -2.62
N ALA A 12 -9.18 9.43 -2.95
CA ALA A 12 -8.66 10.47 -2.04
C ALA A 12 -9.50 10.61 -0.75
N ARG A 13 -10.80 10.29 -0.81
CA ARG A 13 -11.69 10.29 0.37
C ARG A 13 -11.23 9.26 1.39
N ASP A 14 -10.96 8.03 0.95
CA ASP A 14 -10.50 6.94 1.81
C ASP A 14 -9.14 7.30 2.42
N LEU A 15 -8.22 7.83 1.60
CA LEU A 15 -6.91 8.26 2.06
C LEU A 15 -7.01 9.35 3.14
N GLY A 16 -7.87 10.35 2.94
CA GLY A 16 -8.11 11.41 3.91
C GLY A 16 -8.66 10.87 5.23
N LEU A 17 -9.61 9.93 5.18
CA LEU A 17 -10.15 9.29 6.37
C LEU A 17 -9.07 8.50 7.13
N VAL A 18 -8.27 7.69 6.42
CA VAL A 18 -7.24 6.85 7.03
C VAL A 18 -6.14 7.69 7.67
N THR A 19 -5.64 8.71 6.96
CA THR A 19 -4.57 9.58 7.47
C THR A 19 -5.02 10.39 8.69
N ALA A 20 -6.24 10.95 8.67
CA ALA A 20 -6.79 11.67 9.81
C ALA A 20 -7.00 10.76 11.02
N MET A 21 -7.56 9.56 10.82
CA MET A 21 -7.79 8.60 11.91
C MET A 21 -6.49 8.09 12.51
N ALA A 22 -5.52 7.71 11.67
CA ALA A 22 -4.21 7.24 12.12
C ALA A 22 -3.49 8.32 12.95
N ALA A 23 -3.53 9.58 12.50
CA ALA A 23 -2.97 10.72 13.24
C ALA A 23 -3.70 10.95 14.58
N SER A 24 -5.04 10.93 14.59
CA SER A 24 -5.85 11.13 15.79
C SER A 24 -5.61 10.05 16.84
N LEU A 25 -5.48 8.79 16.41
CA LEU A 25 -5.23 7.64 17.29
C LEU A 25 -3.75 7.46 17.63
N ARG A 26 -2.84 8.19 16.97
CA ARG A 26 -1.38 8.04 17.05
C ARG A 26 -0.93 6.60 16.79
N VAL A 27 -1.52 5.96 15.78
CA VAL A 27 -1.17 4.60 15.36
C VAL A 27 -0.49 4.62 14.01
N ASN A 28 0.49 3.74 13.83
CA ASN A 28 1.11 3.50 12.54
C ASN A 28 0.25 2.51 11.74
N CYS A 29 -0.08 2.84 10.50
CA CYS A 29 -0.72 1.94 9.56
C CYS A 29 -0.13 2.09 8.15
N THR A 30 -0.46 1.17 7.25
CA THR A 30 -0.01 1.19 5.85
C THR A 30 -1.23 1.23 4.94
N VAL A 31 -1.19 2.08 3.92
CA VAL A 31 -2.23 2.09 2.88
C VAL A 31 -1.83 1.19 1.72
N VAL A 32 -2.79 0.46 1.17
CA VAL A 32 -2.57 -0.51 0.10
C VAL A 32 -3.55 -0.22 -1.03
N SER A 33 -3.10 -0.27 -2.29
CA SER A 33 -4.01 -0.18 -3.44
C SER A 33 -4.94 -1.39 -3.49
N PRO A 34 -6.06 -1.36 -4.25
CA PRO A 34 -6.81 -2.59 -4.54
C PRO A 34 -5.94 -3.65 -5.21
N PRO A 35 -6.32 -4.94 -5.14
CA PRO A 35 -5.59 -6.01 -5.82
C PRO A 35 -5.38 -5.73 -7.31
N GLY A 36 -4.14 -5.88 -7.81
CA GLY A 36 -3.80 -5.66 -9.21
C GLY A 36 -3.95 -4.23 -9.73
N ALA A 37 -4.18 -3.22 -8.87
CA ALA A 37 -4.43 -1.85 -9.31
C ALA A 37 -3.28 -1.26 -10.15
N GLY A 38 -2.03 -1.67 -9.90
CA GLY A 38 -0.88 -1.28 -10.73
C GLY A 38 -1.00 -1.71 -12.19
N CYS A 39 -1.68 -2.84 -12.46
CA CYS A 39 -1.94 -3.33 -13.81
C CYS A 39 -3.14 -2.64 -14.48
N VAL A 40 -4.16 -2.28 -13.69
CA VAL A 40 -5.45 -1.79 -14.19
C VAL A 40 -5.45 -0.27 -14.31
N MET A 41 -5.08 0.42 -13.23
CA MET A 41 -5.09 1.88 -13.13
C MET A 41 -3.73 2.50 -13.50
N GLY A 42 -2.67 1.72 -13.37
CA GLY A 42 -1.30 2.15 -13.65
C GLY A 42 -0.60 2.80 -12.45
N VAL A 43 0.72 2.80 -12.50
CA VAL A 43 1.59 3.41 -11.49
C VAL A 43 1.33 4.92 -11.29
N PRO A 44 1.15 5.75 -12.35
CA PRO A 44 0.94 7.18 -12.17
C PRO A 44 -0.29 7.53 -11.34
N TRP A 45 -1.37 6.75 -11.47
CA TRP A 45 -2.58 6.93 -10.65
C TRP A 45 -2.27 6.76 -9.17
N TRP A 46 -1.58 5.70 -8.80
CA TRP A 46 -1.26 5.44 -7.40
C TRP A 46 -0.35 6.52 -6.82
N VAL A 47 0.71 6.88 -7.56
CA VAL A 47 1.64 7.95 -7.18
C VAL A 47 0.90 9.27 -6.96
N ALA A 48 -0.03 9.63 -7.85
CA ALA A 48 -0.84 10.83 -7.70
C ALA A 48 -1.77 10.75 -6.47
N LEU A 49 -2.40 9.58 -6.24
CA LEU A 49 -3.31 9.38 -5.11
C LEU A 49 -2.58 9.53 -3.77
N VAL A 50 -1.37 8.97 -3.63
CA VAL A 50 -0.63 8.96 -2.35
C VAL A 50 0.43 10.05 -2.23
N ALA A 51 0.48 11.03 -3.14
CA ALA A 51 1.55 12.04 -3.20
C ALA A 51 1.76 12.83 -1.89
N ALA A 52 0.68 13.11 -1.16
CA ALA A 52 0.70 13.81 0.12
C ALA A 52 0.46 12.88 1.33
N CYS A 53 0.54 11.56 1.13
CA CYS A 53 0.30 10.59 2.18
C CYS A 53 1.54 10.50 3.11
N PRO A 54 1.40 10.75 4.42
CA PRO A 54 2.50 10.57 5.37
C PRO A 54 2.71 9.10 5.78
N LEU A 55 1.80 8.20 5.39
CA LEU A 55 1.84 6.78 5.72
C LEU A 55 2.58 5.99 4.64
N PRO A 56 3.24 4.86 4.99
CA PRO A 56 3.72 3.91 4.00
C PRO A 56 2.61 3.48 3.03
N ALA A 57 2.94 3.42 1.75
CA ALA A 57 1.98 3.14 0.69
C ALA A 57 2.45 2.00 -0.21
N LEU A 58 1.60 0.98 -0.39
CA LEU A 58 1.88 -0.22 -1.17
C LEU A 58 1.05 -0.27 -2.45
N LEU A 59 1.70 -0.52 -3.58
CA LEU A 59 1.03 -0.76 -4.86
C LEU A 59 1.01 -2.25 -5.21
N ASP A 60 -0.18 -2.79 -5.42
CA ASP A 60 -0.37 -4.14 -5.92
C ASP A 60 -0.26 -4.19 -7.44
N CYS A 61 0.83 -4.79 -7.92
CA CYS A 61 1.18 -4.93 -9.33
C CYS A 61 0.86 -6.33 -9.88
N GLY A 62 0.17 -7.19 -9.12
CA GLY A 62 -0.16 -8.55 -9.54
C GLY A 62 1.05 -9.32 -10.12
N GLN A 63 0.91 -9.83 -11.34
CA GLN A 63 1.96 -10.58 -12.04
C GLN A 63 2.91 -9.69 -12.87
N ALA A 64 2.70 -8.37 -12.90
CA ALA A 64 3.39 -7.48 -13.82
C ALA A 64 4.64 -6.85 -13.19
N ALA A 65 5.77 -7.56 -13.29
CA ALA A 65 7.06 -7.07 -12.78
C ALA A 65 7.48 -5.71 -13.37
N GLY A 66 7.10 -5.42 -14.62
CA GLY A 66 7.37 -4.11 -15.24
C GLY A 66 6.73 -2.95 -14.48
N TYR A 67 5.46 -3.08 -14.08
CA TYR A 67 4.79 -2.05 -13.28
C TYR A 67 5.37 -1.95 -11.87
N ALA A 68 5.75 -3.08 -11.27
CA ALA A 68 6.45 -3.08 -9.99
C ALA A 68 7.78 -2.31 -10.08
N ALA A 69 8.56 -2.49 -11.15
CA ALA A 69 9.80 -1.75 -11.36
C ALA A 69 9.55 -0.24 -11.54
N CYS A 70 8.52 0.15 -12.32
CA CYS A 70 8.15 1.55 -12.48
C CYS A 70 7.74 2.20 -11.15
N ALA A 71 6.97 1.50 -10.32
CA ALA A 71 6.55 1.99 -9.00
C ALA A 71 7.73 2.17 -8.04
N LEU A 72 8.67 1.22 -8.01
CA LEU A 72 9.91 1.35 -7.23
C LEU A 72 10.72 2.56 -7.67
N ARG A 73 10.88 2.79 -8.97
CA ARG A 73 11.59 3.97 -9.51
C ARG A 73 10.88 5.28 -9.21
N ALA A 74 9.55 5.25 -9.10
CA ALA A 74 8.74 6.40 -8.72
C ALA A 74 8.76 6.68 -7.19
N GLY A 75 9.51 5.90 -6.40
CA GLY A 75 9.64 6.09 -4.96
C GLY A 75 8.49 5.52 -4.14
N VAL A 76 7.67 4.61 -4.70
CA VAL A 76 6.64 3.93 -3.92
C VAL A 76 7.31 3.05 -2.85
N HIS A 77 6.88 3.20 -1.59
CA HIS A 77 7.46 2.51 -0.42
C HIS A 77 7.52 0.99 -0.59
N GLY A 78 6.53 0.39 -1.24
CA GLY A 78 6.59 -1.01 -1.58
C GLY A 78 5.63 -1.45 -2.68
N VAL A 79 5.96 -2.56 -3.29
CA VAL A 79 5.19 -3.19 -4.36
C VAL A 79 4.84 -4.61 -3.97
N ILE A 80 3.62 -5.03 -4.27
CA ILE A 80 3.19 -6.41 -4.15
C ILE A 80 3.20 -7.00 -5.55
N THR A 81 3.97 -8.06 -5.77
CA THR A 81 4.00 -8.74 -7.06
C THR A 81 4.38 -10.21 -6.91
N HIS A 82 3.67 -11.05 -7.65
CA HIS A 82 4.00 -12.45 -7.81
C HIS A 82 4.65 -12.60 -9.19
N ALA A 83 5.96 -12.41 -9.24
CA ALA A 83 6.74 -12.49 -10.47
C ALA A 83 7.59 -13.78 -10.47
N PRO A 84 7.97 -14.31 -11.64
CA PRO A 84 8.96 -15.38 -11.74
C PRO A 84 10.24 -15.06 -10.97
N VAL A 85 10.91 -16.07 -10.42
CA VAL A 85 12.07 -15.95 -9.51
C VAL A 85 13.13 -14.96 -10.03
N ALA A 86 13.50 -15.06 -11.30
CA ALA A 86 14.50 -14.16 -11.90
C ALA A 86 14.06 -12.68 -11.88
N GLN A 87 12.78 -12.40 -12.22
CA GLN A 87 12.23 -11.05 -12.17
C GLN A 87 12.09 -10.55 -10.74
N HIS A 88 11.68 -11.43 -9.81
CA HIS A 88 11.61 -11.11 -8.39
C HIS A 88 12.99 -10.69 -7.84
N HIS A 89 14.06 -11.42 -8.16
CA HIS A 89 15.42 -11.05 -7.75
C HIS A 89 15.87 -9.70 -8.32
N ALA A 90 15.53 -9.41 -9.58
CA ALA A 90 15.80 -8.11 -10.19
C ALA A 90 15.05 -6.97 -9.46
N LEU A 91 13.79 -7.18 -9.13
CA LEU A 91 12.98 -6.23 -8.37
C LEU A 91 13.52 -6.01 -6.96
N VAL A 92 13.95 -7.06 -6.25
CA VAL A 92 14.57 -6.93 -4.92
C VAL A 92 15.86 -6.12 -5.00
N SER A 93 16.66 -6.32 -6.05
CA SER A 93 17.88 -5.54 -6.27
C SER A 93 17.57 -4.07 -6.55
N LEU A 94 16.55 -3.80 -7.38
CA LEU A 94 16.07 -2.44 -7.64
C LEU A 94 15.54 -1.77 -6.36
N ALA A 95 14.76 -2.50 -5.56
CA ALA A 95 14.18 -1.99 -4.34
C ALA A 95 15.24 -1.56 -3.30
N ARG A 96 16.37 -2.27 -3.23
CA ARG A 96 17.52 -1.86 -2.40
C ARG A 96 18.12 -0.52 -2.83
N VAL A 97 18.13 -0.24 -4.14
CA VAL A 97 18.65 1.02 -4.70
C VAL A 97 17.65 2.16 -4.52
N THR A 98 16.35 1.89 -4.67
CA THR A 98 15.30 2.92 -4.58
C THR A 98 14.75 3.12 -3.17
N GLY A 99 15.21 2.34 -2.19
CA GLY A 99 14.71 2.38 -0.80
C GLY A 99 13.31 1.77 -0.62
N GLY A 100 12.83 0.98 -1.58
CA GLY A 100 11.52 0.34 -1.53
C GLY A 100 11.55 -1.11 -1.03
N HIS A 101 10.38 -1.74 -1.03
CA HIS A 101 10.22 -3.15 -0.68
C HIS A 101 9.43 -3.93 -1.74
N VAL A 102 9.78 -5.21 -1.93
CA VAL A 102 9.03 -6.13 -2.79
C VAL A 102 8.38 -7.19 -1.92
N MET A 103 7.07 -7.36 -2.06
CA MET A 103 6.28 -8.34 -1.33
C MET A 103 5.73 -9.38 -2.32
N THR A 104 5.94 -10.65 -2.01
CA THR A 104 5.39 -11.77 -2.80
C THR A 104 3.93 -12.08 -2.46
N HIS A 105 3.46 -11.58 -1.32
CA HIS A 105 2.11 -11.77 -0.81
C HIS A 105 1.52 -10.44 -0.38
N ARG A 106 0.25 -10.23 -0.71
CA ARG A 106 -0.52 -9.08 -0.26
C ARG A 106 -0.74 -9.21 1.26
N PRO A 107 -0.47 -8.16 2.07
CA PRO A 107 -0.81 -8.18 3.48
C PRO A 107 -2.33 -8.19 3.65
N ALA A 108 -2.84 -8.82 4.71
CA ALA A 108 -4.24 -8.71 5.07
C ALA A 108 -4.59 -7.23 5.31
N SER A 109 -5.55 -6.70 4.55
CA SER A 109 -5.95 -5.30 4.60
C SER A 109 -7.44 -5.16 4.83
N LEU A 110 -7.84 -4.13 5.57
CA LEU A 110 -9.24 -3.74 5.72
C LEU A 110 -9.70 -3.04 4.44
N ASP A 111 -10.77 -3.55 3.82
CA ASP A 111 -11.52 -2.80 2.82
C ASP A 111 -12.56 -1.91 3.52
N LEU A 112 -12.54 -0.60 3.22
CA LEU A 112 -13.48 0.33 3.83
C LEU A 112 -14.88 0.15 3.24
N PRO A 113 -15.92 0.01 4.07
CA PRO A 113 -17.29 -0.06 3.58
C PRO A 113 -17.73 1.31 3.02
N PRO A 114 -18.66 1.35 2.06
CA PRO A 114 -19.13 2.60 1.45
C PRO A 114 -19.92 3.49 2.44
N ARG A 115 -20.41 2.92 3.54
CA ARG A 115 -21.11 3.59 4.63
C ARG A 115 -20.45 3.20 5.95
N ASP A 116 -20.45 4.11 6.91
CA ASP A 116 -19.91 3.88 8.26
C ASP A 116 -18.43 3.45 8.29
N ALA A 117 -17.65 3.91 7.30
CA ALA A 117 -16.21 3.62 7.21
C ALA A 117 -15.43 4.10 8.45
N GLY A 118 -15.81 5.25 9.03
CA GLY A 118 -15.13 5.83 10.20
C GLY A 118 -15.12 4.91 11.42
N PRO A 119 -16.29 4.52 11.96
CA PRO A 119 -16.37 3.61 13.11
C PRO A 119 -15.72 2.24 12.88
N VAL A 120 -15.82 1.70 11.65
CA VAL A 120 -15.18 0.42 11.29
C VAL A 120 -13.65 0.57 11.30
N LEU A 121 -13.13 1.63 10.67
CA LEU A 121 -11.71 1.93 10.65
C LEU A 121 -11.16 2.16 12.05
N GLU A 122 -11.85 2.95 12.88
CA GLU A 122 -11.41 3.21 14.26
C GLU A 122 -11.29 1.91 15.05
N ARG A 123 -12.30 1.04 15.00
CA ARG A 123 -12.28 -0.26 15.68
C ARG A 123 -11.13 -1.13 15.20
N TYR A 124 -10.93 -1.20 13.89
CA TYR A 124 -9.84 -1.97 13.28
C TYR A 124 -8.47 -1.47 13.72
N LEU A 125 -8.24 -0.16 13.69
CA LEU A 125 -6.97 0.45 14.07
C LEU A 125 -6.68 0.33 15.57
N ARG A 126 -7.70 0.42 16.44
CA ARG A 126 -7.55 0.24 17.89
C ARG A 126 -7.28 -1.22 18.30
N ALA A 127 -7.80 -2.17 17.53
CA ALA A 127 -7.57 -3.59 17.78
C ALA A 127 -6.16 -4.04 17.32
N ALA A 128 -5.49 -3.25 16.49
CA ALA A 128 -4.14 -3.55 16.07
C ALA A 128 -3.17 -3.33 17.25
N PRO A 129 -2.23 -4.26 17.50
CA PRO A 129 -1.28 -4.12 18.60
C PRO A 129 -0.45 -2.85 18.40
N ALA A 130 -0.46 -1.98 19.41
CA ALA A 130 0.48 -0.87 19.49
C ALA A 130 1.90 -1.45 19.53
N ARG A 131 2.76 -1.03 18.60
CA ARG A 131 4.19 -1.30 18.66
C ARG A 131 4.90 -0.05 19.15
#